data_AF-A0A6N7AHA8-F1
#
_entry.id   AF-A0A6N7AHA8-F1
#
_cell.length_a   1.000
_cell.length_b   1.000
_cell.length_c   1.000
_cell.angle_alpha   90.00
_cell.angle_beta   90.00
_cell.angle_gamma   90.00
#
_symmetry.space_group_name_H-M   'P 1'
#
loop_
_entity.id
_entity.type
_entity.pdbx_description
1 polymer ?
#
loop_
_entity_poly.entity_id
_entity_poly.type
_entity_poly.pdbx_seq_one_letter_code
_entity_poly.pdbx_strand_id
1 'polypeptide(L)' 'MGLSSTSRWYIVADPNEIDGLEYAYLSGAEGAVVDSQPSRDIDGVDVTVKMDFGCGFVDHRGWYVNAGA' A
#
# COMPACT_ATOMS: atom_id res chain seq x y z
N MET A 1 3.76 13.60 11.42
CA MET A 1 4.61 13.93 12.59
C MET A 1 4.98 12.60 13.26
N GLY A 2 6.24 12.16 13.25
CA GLY A 2 6.56 10.83 13.80
C GLY A 2 8.00 10.32 13.65
N LEU A 3 8.80 10.92 12.75
CA LEU A 3 10.19 10.51 12.49
C LEU A 3 11.25 11.48 13.07
N SER A 4 10.84 12.47 13.87
CA SER A 4 11.72 13.52 14.36
C SER A 4 12.34 13.24 15.75
N SER A 5 12.09 12.07 16.34
CA SER A 5 12.65 11.70 17.63
C SER A 5 14.06 11.17 17.47
N THR A 6 15.01 11.72 18.23
CA THR A 6 16.42 11.35 18.19
C THR A 6 16.76 10.11 19.03
N SER A 7 15.87 9.68 19.93
CA SER A 7 16.07 8.52 20.81
C SER A 7 15.32 7.27 20.34
N ARG A 8 14.30 7.43 19.50
CA ARG A 8 13.49 6.33 18.95
C ARG A 8 14.30 5.55 17.94
N TRP A 9 14.20 4.22 17.99
CA TRP A 9 14.83 3.35 16.99
C TRP A 9 13.85 2.27 16.51
N TYR A 10 14.13 1.74 15.32
CA TYR A 10 13.26 0.82 14.59
C TYR A 10 14.08 -0.38 14.12
N ILE A 11 13.49 -1.56 14.17
CA ILE A 11 14.05 -2.79 13.60
C ILE A 11 13.02 -3.40 12.66
N VAL A 12 13.51 -3.90 11.53
CA VAL A 12 12.76 -4.70 10.56
C VAL A 12 13.52 -6.03 10.39
N ALA A 13 12.81 -7.15 10.47
CA ALA A 13 13.38 -8.48 10.26
C ALA A 13 13.81 -8.67 8.80
N ASP A 14 14.72 -9.63 8.55
CA ASP A 14 15.05 -10.05 7.20
C ASP A 14 13.78 -10.61 6.53
N PRO A 15 13.33 -10.07 5.38
CA PRO A 15 12.14 -10.57 4.69
C PRO A 15 12.28 -12.02 4.20
N ASN A 16 13.50 -12.56 4.08
CA ASN A 16 13.71 -13.98 3.79
C ASN A 16 13.46 -14.89 5.01
N GLU A 17 13.43 -14.32 6.23
CA GLU A 17 13.15 -15.05 7.47
C GLU A 17 11.72 -14.82 7.97
N ILE A 18 11.22 -13.58 7.87
CA ILE A 18 9.86 -13.20 8.28
C ILE A 18 9.23 -12.29 7.22
N ASP A 19 8.17 -12.78 6.56
CA ASP A 19 7.35 -11.93 5.72
C ASP A 19 6.51 -10.99 6.59
N GLY A 20 6.98 -9.76 6.76
CA GLY A 20 6.36 -8.77 7.64
C GLY A 20 5.32 -7.89 6.95
N LEU A 21 5.46 -7.66 5.64
CA LEU A 21 4.64 -6.75 4.85
C LEU A 21 4.27 -7.41 3.54
N GLU A 22 2.99 -7.67 3.37
CA GLU A 22 2.46 -8.18 2.12
C GLU A 22 1.69 -7.10 1.37
N TYR A 23 1.74 -7.19 0.04
CA TYR A 23 0.86 -6.46 -0.86
C TYR A 23 0.45 -7.35 -2.03
N ALA A 24 -0.73 -7.08 -2.58
CA ALA A 24 -1.26 -7.84 -3.69
C ALA A 24 -2.17 -6.98 -4.58
N TYR A 25 -2.26 -7.40 -5.83
CA TYR A 25 -3.26 -6.95 -6.79
C TYR A 25 -4.28 -8.05 -7.05
N LEU A 26 -5.44 -7.67 -7.56
CA LEU A 26 -6.38 -8.65 -8.11
C LEU A 26 -5.78 -9.31 -9.35
N SER A 27 -5.84 -10.64 -9.41
CA SER A 27 -5.34 -11.41 -10.56
C SER A 27 -5.99 -10.94 -11.87
N GLY A 28 -5.17 -10.62 -12.87
CA GLY A 28 -5.62 -10.08 -14.15
C GLY A 28 -5.91 -8.58 -14.16
N ALA A 29 -5.65 -7.90 -13.04
CA ALA A 29 -5.79 -6.45 -12.87
C ALA A 29 -4.64 -5.90 -11.99
N GLU A 30 -3.38 -6.16 -12.37
CA GLU A 30 -2.16 -5.80 -11.64
C GLU A 30 -1.79 -4.30 -11.69
N GLY A 31 -2.78 -3.43 -11.88
CA GLY A 31 -2.57 -1.99 -11.97
C GLY A 31 -3.87 -1.22 -12.10
N ALA A 32 -3.75 0.10 -12.21
CA ALA A 32 -4.89 0.97 -12.44
C ALA A 32 -5.48 0.69 -13.83
N VAL A 33 -6.74 0.28 -13.88
CA VAL A 33 -7.51 0.14 -15.10
C VAL A 33 -8.19 1.47 -15.38
N VAL A 34 -7.85 2.07 -16.52
CA VAL A 34 -8.43 3.34 -16.99
C VAL A 34 -9.37 3.04 -18.15
N ASP A 35 -10.62 3.45 -18.00
CA ASP A 35 -11.64 3.37 -19.03
C ASP A 35 -12.15 4.77 -19.37
N SER A 36 -12.36 5.04 -20.65
CA SER A 36 -12.79 6.34 -21.16
C SER A 36 -13.93 6.16 -22.15
N GLN A 37 -15.08 6.76 -21.86
CA GLN A 37 -16.28 6.65 -22.68
C GLN A 37 -16.93 8.02 -22.92
N PRO A 38 -17.61 8.24 -24.05
CA PRO A 38 -18.41 9.45 -24.24
C PRO A 38 -19.43 9.60 -23.11
N SER A 39 -19.52 10.80 -22.53
CA SER A 39 -20.45 11.08 -21.45
C SER A 39 -21.89 11.10 -21.95
N ARG A 40 -22.83 10.66 -21.10
CA ARG A 40 -24.25 10.62 -21.45
C ARG A 40 -24.99 11.93 -21.15
N ASP A 41 -24.50 12.69 -20.18
CA ASP A 41 -25.19 13.86 -19.64
C ASP A 41 -24.60 15.19 -20.13
N ILE A 42 -23.36 15.17 -20.61
CA ILE A 42 -22.64 16.34 -21.11
C ILE A 42 -21.88 16.02 -22.40
N ASP A 43 -21.56 17.04 -23.19
CA ASP A 43 -20.64 16.94 -24.32
C ASP A 43 -19.20 16.81 -23.80
N GLY A 44 -18.82 15.60 -23.40
CA GLY A 44 -17.56 15.31 -22.73
C GLY A 44 -17.21 13.81 -22.73
N VAL A 45 -16.14 13.47 -22.00
CA VAL A 45 -15.67 12.10 -21.81
C VAL A 45 -15.69 11.78 -20.33
N ASP A 46 -16.35 10.69 -19.96
CA ASP A 46 -16.28 10.12 -18.62
C ASP A 46 -15.02 9.24 -18.53
N VAL A 47 -14.17 9.53 -17.55
CA VAL A 47 -12.96 8.75 -17.27
C VAL A 47 -13.16 8.03 -15.94
N THR A 48 -13.14 6.70 -15.98
CA THR A 48 -13.22 5.85 -14.78
C THR A 48 -11.86 5.22 -14.52
N VAL A 49 -11.36 5.36 -13.29
CA VAL A 49 -10.13 4.68 -12.84
C VAL A 49 -10.50 3.69 -11.75
N LYS A 50 -10.15 2.42 -11.94
CA LYS A 50 -10.34 1.35 -10.96
C LYS A 50 -8.99 0.73 -10.60
N MET A 51 -8.81 0.39 -9.33
CA MET A 51 -7.61 -0.30 -8.87
C MET A 51 -7.97 -1.15 -7.65
N ASP A 52 -7.72 -2.45 -7.77
CA ASP A 52 -7.86 -3.40 -6.69
C ASP A 52 -6.48 -3.67 -6.08
N PHE A 53 -6.25 -3.14 -4.89
CA PHE A 53 -4.98 -3.24 -4.18
C PHE A 53 -5.22 -3.53 -2.70
N GLY A 54 -4.49 -4.51 -2.17
CA GLY A 54 -4.45 -4.83 -0.75
C GLY A 54 -3.02 -4.77 -0.24
N CYS A 55 -2.85 -4.29 0.99
CA CYS A 55 -1.58 -4.37 1.69
C CYS A 55 -1.80 -4.49 3.21
N GLY A 56 -0.85 -5.10 3.91
CA GLY A 56 -0.94 -5.21 5.36
C GLY A 56 0.33 -5.76 5.99
N PHE A 57 0.48 -5.47 7.28
CA PHE A 57 1.45 -6.18 8.12
C PHE A 57 0.84 -7.52 8.51
N VAL A 58 1.49 -8.60 8.08
CA VAL A 58 0.95 -9.96 8.25
C VAL A 58 1.58 -10.70 9.42
N ASP A 59 2.77 -10.27 9.86
CA ASP A 59 3.45 -10.82 11.03
C ASP A 59 3.90 -9.72 12.00
N HIS A 60 3.39 -9.78 13.23
CA HIS A 60 3.73 -8.83 14.30
C HIS A 60 5.20 -8.84 14.70
N ARG A 61 5.95 -9.90 14.37
CA ARG A 61 7.37 -10.06 14.70
C ARG A 61 8.28 -9.33 13.71
N GLY A 62 7.80 -9.04 12.50
CA GLY A 62 8.62 -8.49 11.44
C GLY A 62 9.03 -7.03 11.68
N TRP A 63 8.26 -6.27 12.46
CA TRP A 63 8.43 -4.83 12.62
C TRP A 63 8.30 -4.43 14.09
N TYR A 64 9.32 -3.74 14.60
CA TYR A 64 9.34 -3.28 15.98
C TYR A 64 9.82 -1.83 16.08
N VAL A 65 9.18 -1.07 16.97
CA VAL A 65 9.59 0.28 17.36
C VAL A 65 9.89 0.32 18.85
N ASN A 66 11.06 0.85 19.20
CA ASN A 66 11.38 1.23 20.57
C ASN A 66 11.23 2.74 20.71
N ALA A 67 10.49 3.20 21.72
CA ALA A 67 10.18 4.62 21.92
C ALA A 67 11.37 5.49 22.38
N GLY A 68 12.55 4.90 22.58
CA GLY A 68 13.69 5.45 23.31
C GLY A 68 13.80 4.80 24.69
N ALA A 69 15.05 4.64 25.17
CA ALA A 69 15.34 4.20 26.53
C ALA A 69 14.91 5.25 27.56
#